data_AF-A0A1G3KTT6-F1
#
_entry.id   AF-A0A1G3KTT6-F1
#
_cell.length_a   1.000
_cell.length_b   1.000
_cell.length_c   1.000
_cell.angle_alpha   90.00
_cell.angle_beta   90.00
_cell.angle_gamma   90.00
#
_symmetry.space_group_name_H-M   'P 1'
#
loop_
_entity.id
_entity.type
_entity.pdbx_description
1 polymer ?
#
loop_
_entity_poly.entity_id
_entity_poly.type
_entity_poly.pdbx_seq_one_letter_code
_entity_poly.pdbx_strand_id
1 'polypeptide(L)'
;MGDVIQFERSDGGDRIRGHAPANDFFAPGGFLAAINAVHITGAHLARAIETIRHIVVKSPSDIAEHGRLLERFAREHGLGDYGGAALHARAIAVDRWAQEFDPFGESDISGFYAAGGSAPLVETEIGLGFEPASFAEQVEKWTKIFA
;
A
#
# COMPACT_ATOMS: atom_id res chain seq x y z
N MET A 1 -36.07 -36.47 26.79
CA MET A 1 -34.70 -35.96 26.95
C MET A 1 -34.27 -35.39 25.61
N GLY A 2 -34.00 -34.10 25.60
CA GLY A 2 -33.63 -33.31 24.42
C GLY A 2 -33.65 -31.87 24.89
N ASP A 3 -32.59 -31.47 25.60
CA ASP A 3 -32.47 -30.15 26.23
C ASP A 3 -32.55 -29.04 25.18
N VAL A 4 -33.52 -28.16 25.38
CA VAL A 4 -33.65 -26.88 24.70
C VAL A 4 -32.75 -25.92 25.47
N ILE A 5 -31.60 -25.56 24.90
CA ILE A 5 -30.81 -24.45 25.43
C ILE A 5 -31.38 -23.16 24.82
N GLN A 6 -32.30 -22.54 25.57
CA GLN A 6 -32.59 -21.11 25.43
C GLN A 6 -31.44 -20.34 26.09
N PHE A 7 -30.62 -19.66 25.30
CA PHE A 7 -29.79 -18.58 25.83
C PHE A 7 -30.50 -17.26 25.58
N GLU A 8 -30.89 -16.64 26.70
CA GLU A 8 -31.51 -15.33 26.78
C GLU A 8 -30.68 -14.29 26.01
N ARG A 9 -31.37 -13.54 25.14
CA ARG A 9 -30.86 -12.26 24.68
C ARG A 9 -30.94 -11.30 25.86
N SER A 10 -29.79 -10.87 26.37
CA SER A 10 -29.70 -9.73 27.27
C SER A 10 -28.67 -8.75 26.72
N ASP A 11 -29.08 -7.49 26.73
CA ASP A 11 -28.55 -6.36 25.98
C ASP A 11 -27.15 -5.90 26.40
N GLY A 12 -26.49 -5.22 25.46
CA GLY A 12 -25.51 -4.18 25.78
C GLY A 12 -24.06 -4.59 25.52
N GLY A 13 -23.52 -4.13 24.40
CA GLY A 13 -22.10 -4.29 24.12
C GLY A 13 -21.72 -3.80 22.74
N ASP A 14 -21.79 -2.47 22.59
CA ASP A 14 -21.12 -1.66 21.57
C ASP A 14 -19.92 -2.38 20.93
N ARG A 15 -20.11 -2.86 19.70
CA ARG A 15 -19.03 -3.38 18.87
C ARG A 15 -19.18 -2.78 17.50
N ILE A 16 -18.47 -1.66 17.32
CA ILE A 16 -18.03 -1.10 16.05
C ILE A 16 -17.64 -2.25 15.12
N ARG A 17 -18.57 -2.64 14.25
CA ARG A 17 -18.31 -3.37 13.01
C ARG A 17 -18.64 -2.42 11.88
N GLY A 18 -17.72 -1.48 11.63
CA GLY A 18 -17.65 -0.80 10.35
C GLY A 18 -17.19 -1.82 9.30
N HIS A 19 -18.11 -2.64 8.81
CA HIS A 19 -17.92 -3.31 7.53
C HIS A 19 -18.11 -2.22 6.47
N ALA A 20 -17.03 -1.56 6.07
CA ALA A 20 -17.07 -0.70 4.90
C ALA A 20 -17.52 -1.59 3.72
N PRO A 21 -18.64 -1.28 3.04
CA PRO A 21 -19.05 -2.05 1.88
C PRO A 21 -17.93 -2.02 0.84
N ALA A 22 -17.69 -3.13 0.13
CA ALA A 22 -16.65 -3.22 -0.91
C ALA A 22 -16.73 -2.11 -1.98
N ASN A 23 -17.91 -1.48 -2.12
CA ASN A 23 -18.13 -0.31 -2.96
C ASN A 23 -17.27 0.91 -2.60
N ASP A 24 -16.81 1.05 -1.35
CA ASP A 24 -16.03 2.21 -0.91
C ASP A 24 -14.56 2.12 -1.32
N PHE A 25 -14.10 1.00 -1.87
CA PHE A 25 -12.68 0.85 -2.21
C PHE A 25 -12.30 1.66 -3.46
N PHE A 26 -13.11 1.57 -4.52
CA PHE A 26 -12.88 2.25 -5.81
C PHE A 26 -13.82 3.43 -6.07
N ALA A 27 -14.78 3.70 -5.19
CA ALA A 27 -15.64 4.87 -5.32
C ALA A 27 -14.81 6.17 -5.36
N PRO A 28 -15.32 7.22 -6.03
CA PRO A 28 -14.74 8.56 -5.91
C PRO A 28 -14.65 8.99 -4.43
N GLY A 29 -13.44 9.32 -3.96
CA GLY A 29 -13.20 9.63 -2.54
C GLY A 29 -13.10 8.40 -1.61
N GLY A 30 -13.14 7.20 -2.18
CA GLY A 30 -12.97 5.93 -1.48
C GLY A 30 -11.53 5.63 -1.06
N PHE A 31 -11.29 4.40 -0.60
CA PHE A 31 -9.98 3.99 -0.05
C PHE A 31 -8.82 4.18 -1.04
N LEU A 32 -8.99 3.79 -2.31
CA LEU A 32 -7.95 3.98 -3.34
C LEU A 32 -7.63 5.47 -3.53
N ALA A 33 -8.64 6.33 -3.53
CA ALA A 33 -8.43 7.78 -3.62
C ALA A 33 -7.69 8.31 -2.39
N ALA A 34 -8.03 7.82 -1.19
CA ALA A 34 -7.38 8.21 0.06
C ALA A 34 -5.88 7.84 0.09
N ILE A 35 -5.51 6.61 -0.30
CA ILE A 35 -4.11 6.19 -0.34
C ILE A 35 -3.33 6.89 -1.47
N ASN A 36 -3.99 7.22 -2.60
CA ASN A 36 -3.36 7.98 -3.69
C ASN A 36 -3.14 9.45 -3.32
N ALA A 37 -3.96 10.02 -2.43
CA ALA A 37 -3.82 11.39 -1.96
C ALA A 37 -2.67 11.58 -0.96
N VAL A 38 -2.11 10.49 -0.41
CA VAL A 38 -0.97 10.57 0.51
C VAL A 38 0.26 11.08 -0.24
N HIS A 39 0.84 12.17 0.24
CA HIS A 39 2.05 12.75 -0.33
C HIS A 39 3.30 11.93 0.07
N ILE A 40 3.75 11.06 -0.84
CA ILE A 40 4.92 10.21 -0.66
C ILE A 40 6.04 10.69 -1.57
N THR A 41 7.19 11.04 -0.99
CA THR A 41 8.40 11.37 -1.74
C THR A 41 9.15 10.09 -2.09
N GLY A 42 10.07 10.15 -3.06
CA GLY A 42 10.96 9.03 -3.35
C GLY A 42 11.81 8.62 -2.14
N ALA A 43 12.22 9.58 -1.32
CA ALA A 43 12.94 9.31 -0.08
C ALA A 43 12.08 8.54 0.94
N HIS A 44 10.79 8.88 1.09
CA HIS A 44 9.87 8.13 1.93
C HIS A 44 9.74 6.68 1.45
N LEU A 45 9.55 6.48 0.15
CA LEU A 45 9.38 5.14 -0.41
C LEU A 45 10.64 4.28 -0.28
N ALA A 46 11.81 4.84 -0.59
CA ALA A 46 13.09 4.14 -0.43
C ALA A 46 13.29 3.66 1.01
N ARG A 47 13.07 4.54 2.00
CA ARG A 47 13.23 4.20 3.43
C ARG A 47 12.16 3.24 3.93
N ALA A 48 10.93 3.34 3.43
CA ALA A 48 9.88 2.39 3.71
C ALA A 48 10.25 0.98 3.23
N ILE A 49 10.76 0.84 2.00
CA ILE A 49 11.23 -0.44 1.46
C ILE A 49 12.41 -0.98 2.28
N GLU A 50 13.38 -0.14 2.62
CA GLU A 50 14.47 -0.52 3.52
C GLU A 50 13.97 -1.00 4.89
N THR A 51 12.90 -0.41 5.41
CA THR A 51 12.32 -0.79 6.70
C THR A 51 11.75 -2.21 6.67
N ILE A 52 11.18 -2.66 5.55
CA ILE A 52 10.49 -3.97 5.46
C ILE A 52 11.32 -5.06 4.76
N ARG A 53 12.39 -4.71 4.02
CA ARG A 53 13.14 -5.64 3.17
C ARG A 53 13.73 -6.86 3.88
N HIS A 54 13.91 -6.78 5.20
CA HIS A 54 14.48 -7.86 6.00
C HIS A 54 13.45 -8.96 6.34
N ILE A 55 12.16 -8.72 6.07
CA ILE A 55 11.08 -9.67 6.29
C ILE A 55 10.67 -10.23 4.92
N VAL A 56 11.02 -11.49 4.68
CA VAL A 56 10.56 -12.24 3.51
C VAL A 56 9.15 -12.73 3.78
N VAL A 57 8.18 -12.29 2.97
CA VAL A 57 6.77 -12.66 3.13
C VAL A 57 6.55 -14.13 2.77
N LYS A 58 6.23 -14.95 3.78
CA LYS A 58 5.90 -16.38 3.62
C LYS A 58 4.54 -16.73 4.21
N SER A 59 3.94 -15.80 4.95
CA SER A 59 2.71 -16.00 5.70
C SER A 59 1.94 -14.69 5.89
N PRO A 60 0.64 -14.77 6.22
CA PRO A 60 -0.15 -13.58 6.57
C PRO A 60 0.41 -12.78 7.75
N SER A 61 1.10 -13.42 8.70
CA SER A 61 1.76 -12.72 9.82
C SER A 61 2.91 -11.82 9.36
N ASP A 62 3.63 -12.22 8.30
CA ASP A 62 4.72 -11.39 7.75
C ASP A 62 4.15 -10.12 7.10
N ILE A 63 3.01 -10.25 6.39
CA ILE A 63 2.28 -9.12 5.81
C ILE A 63 1.78 -8.18 6.91
N ALA A 64 1.24 -8.74 8.00
CA ALA A 64 0.79 -7.93 9.14
C ALA A 64 1.96 -7.17 9.78
N GLU A 65 3.14 -7.79 9.88
CA GLU A 65 4.33 -7.13 10.41
C GLU A 65 4.86 -6.04 9.47
N HIS A 66 4.88 -6.27 8.15
CA HIS A 66 5.14 -5.20 7.17
C HIS A 66 4.23 -4.00 7.39
N GLY A 67 2.91 -4.24 7.47
CA GLY A 67 1.91 -3.20 7.73
C GLY A 67 2.18 -2.44 9.03
N ARG A 68 2.50 -3.16 10.12
CA ARG A 68 2.79 -2.54 11.43
C ARG A 68 4.03 -1.64 11.38
N LEU A 69 5.10 -2.10 10.72
CA LEU A 69 6.33 -1.33 10.58
C LEU A 69 6.13 -0.07 9.73
N LEU A 70 5.42 -0.18 8.62
CA LEU A 70 5.13 0.94 7.73
C LEU A 70 4.14 1.93 8.34
N GLU A 71 3.18 1.46 9.13
CA GLU A 71 2.28 2.34 9.88
C GLU A 71 3.04 3.15 10.94
N ARG A 72 4.00 2.52 11.64
CA ARG A 72 4.88 3.25 12.55
C ARG A 72 5.71 4.29 11.80
N PHE A 73 6.35 3.90 10.69
CA PHE A 73 7.12 4.82 9.85
C PHE A 73 6.26 6.00 9.37
N ALA A 74 5.06 5.72 8.87
CA ALA A 74 4.13 6.75 8.38
C ALA A 74 3.77 7.77 9.47
N ARG A 75 3.53 7.32 10.70
CA ARG A 75 3.26 8.21 11.84
C ARG A 75 4.47 9.05 12.22
N GLU A 76 5.66 8.45 12.27
CA GLU A 76 6.92 9.16 12.57
C GLU A 76 7.24 10.26 11.54
N HIS A 77 6.81 10.06 10.29
CA HIS A 77 7.01 10.98 9.18
C HIS A 77 5.79 11.86 8.84
N GLY A 78 4.70 11.78 9.63
CA GLY A 78 3.52 12.64 9.45
C GLY A 78 2.73 12.40 8.16
N LEU A 79 2.68 11.16 7.65
CA LEU A 79 2.03 10.80 6.38
C LEU A 79 0.50 10.60 6.50
N GLY A 80 -0.09 10.92 7.64
CA GLY A 80 -1.53 10.80 7.89
C GLY A 80 -2.03 9.37 8.03
N ASP A 81 -3.35 9.23 8.22
CA ASP A 81 -4.01 7.99 8.64
C ASP A 81 -3.93 6.85 7.60
N TYR A 82 -3.70 7.19 6.33
CA TYR A 82 -3.56 6.22 5.25
C TYR A 82 -2.10 5.98 4.86
N GLY A 83 -1.14 6.61 5.54
CA GLY A 83 0.26 6.62 5.13
C GLY A 83 0.90 5.23 5.12
N GLY A 84 0.65 4.39 6.13
CA GLY A 84 1.18 3.03 6.19
C GLY A 84 0.65 2.15 5.05
N ALA A 85 -0.65 2.21 4.80
CA ALA A 85 -1.30 1.49 3.71
C ALA A 85 -0.81 1.96 2.33
N ALA A 86 -0.67 3.28 2.13
CA ALA A 86 -0.18 3.85 0.89
C ALA A 86 1.28 3.42 0.61
N LEU A 87 2.16 3.45 1.62
CA LEU A 87 3.53 2.96 1.48
C LEU A 87 3.57 1.47 1.14
N HIS A 88 2.76 0.65 1.82
CA HIS A 88 2.74 -0.79 1.59
C HIS A 88 2.28 -1.12 0.17
N ALA A 89 1.17 -0.52 -0.29
CA ALA A 89 0.66 -0.71 -1.64
C ALA A 89 1.69 -0.29 -2.71
N ARG A 90 2.34 0.87 -2.52
CA ARG A 90 3.37 1.37 -3.44
C ARG A 90 4.63 0.50 -3.45
N ALA A 91 5.09 0.02 -2.29
CA ALA A 91 6.25 -0.86 -2.23
C ALA A 91 6.03 -2.15 -3.02
N ILE A 92 4.84 -2.76 -2.89
CA ILE A 92 4.46 -3.95 -3.67
C ILE A 92 4.33 -3.63 -5.16
N ALA A 93 3.70 -2.50 -5.51
CA ALA A 93 3.53 -2.09 -6.91
C ALA A 93 4.88 -1.86 -7.60
N VAL A 94 5.83 -1.23 -6.90
CA VAL A 94 7.20 -1.01 -7.37
C VAL A 94 7.95 -2.34 -7.55
N ASP A 95 7.89 -3.25 -6.58
CA ASP A 95 8.54 -4.55 -6.64
C ASP A 95 8.03 -5.38 -7.84
N ARG A 96 6.71 -5.44 -8.01
CA ARG A 96 6.09 -6.15 -9.14
C ARG A 96 6.45 -5.55 -10.48
N TRP A 97 6.39 -4.23 -10.59
CA TRP A 97 6.75 -3.57 -11.85
C TRP A 97 8.22 -3.81 -12.19
N ALA A 98 9.14 -3.72 -11.22
CA ALA A 98 10.55 -4.01 -11.44
C ALA A 98 10.78 -5.45 -11.91
N GLN A 99 10.14 -6.44 -11.28
CA GLN A 99 10.30 -7.84 -11.65
C GLN A 99 9.87 -8.14 -13.11
N GLU A 100 8.82 -7.46 -13.59
CA GLU A 100 8.26 -7.69 -14.92
C GLU A 100 8.97 -6.86 -16.00
N PHE A 101 9.21 -5.57 -15.73
CA PHE A 101 9.62 -4.60 -16.76
C PHE A 101 11.05 -4.09 -16.61
N ASP A 102 11.70 -4.30 -15.46
CA ASP A 102 13.10 -3.94 -15.23
C ASP A 102 13.87 -5.04 -14.46
N PRO A 103 13.90 -6.28 -14.98
CA PRO A 103 14.47 -7.43 -14.27
C PRO A 103 15.99 -7.32 -14.03
N PHE A 104 16.67 -6.42 -14.75
CA PHE A 104 18.11 -6.19 -14.64
C PHE A 104 18.45 -4.92 -13.83
N GLY A 105 17.45 -4.12 -13.43
CA GLY A 105 17.64 -2.91 -12.63
C GLY A 105 18.38 -1.81 -13.39
N GLU A 106 18.01 -1.58 -14.64
CA GLU A 106 18.60 -0.56 -15.51
C GLU A 106 18.06 0.84 -15.22
N SER A 107 16.90 0.95 -14.56
CA SER A 107 16.31 2.24 -14.18
C SER A 107 17.18 2.97 -13.15
N ASP A 108 17.31 4.29 -13.30
CA ASP A 108 17.90 5.12 -12.25
C ASP A 108 17.08 5.01 -10.96
N ILE A 109 17.74 4.64 -9.87
CA ILE A 109 17.08 4.30 -8.61
C ILE A 109 16.39 5.51 -7.95
N SER A 110 16.93 6.72 -8.15
CA SER A 110 16.35 7.94 -7.60
C SER A 110 15.08 8.33 -8.36
N GLY A 111 15.14 8.27 -9.69
CA GLY A 111 13.98 8.45 -10.56
C GLY A 111 12.89 7.42 -10.30
N PHE A 112 13.29 6.16 -10.11
CA PHE A 112 12.41 5.03 -9.86
C PHE A 112 11.60 5.19 -8.57
N TYR A 113 12.24 5.51 -7.45
CA TYR A 113 11.52 5.73 -6.19
C TYR A 113 10.66 7.00 -6.21
N ALA A 114 11.11 8.06 -6.88
CA ALA A 114 10.29 9.27 -7.05
C ALA A 114 9.03 9.01 -7.88
N ALA A 115 9.14 8.21 -8.95
CA ALA A 115 7.99 7.73 -9.71
C ALA A 115 7.07 6.87 -8.82
N GLY A 116 7.63 5.90 -8.09
CA GLY A 116 6.88 5.04 -7.17
C GLY A 116 6.10 5.79 -6.09
N GLY A 117 6.64 6.92 -5.61
CA GLY A 117 5.98 7.78 -4.62
C GLY A 117 4.85 8.64 -5.19
N SER A 118 4.91 8.99 -6.48
CA SER A 118 4.03 9.99 -7.10
C SER A 118 3.03 9.45 -8.11
N ALA A 119 3.31 8.29 -8.73
CA ALA A 119 2.42 7.68 -9.72
C ALA A 119 1.09 7.25 -9.07
N PRO A 120 -0.05 7.38 -9.77
CA PRO A 120 -1.32 6.90 -9.25
C PRO A 120 -1.34 5.37 -9.20
N LEU A 121 -1.75 4.81 -8.06
CA LEU A 121 -2.13 3.41 -7.96
C LEU A 121 -3.47 3.21 -8.67
N VAL A 122 -3.57 2.12 -9.41
CA VAL A 122 -4.77 1.67 -10.13
C VAL A 122 -5.08 0.23 -9.77
N GLU A 123 -6.31 -0.21 -10.08
CA GLU A 123 -6.67 -1.62 -10.05
C GLU A 123 -5.99 -2.36 -11.21
N THR A 124 -5.38 -3.50 -10.92
CA THR A 124 -4.78 -4.42 -11.89
C THR A 124 -5.26 -5.84 -11.60
N GLU A 125 -5.00 -6.77 -12.52
CA GLU A 125 -5.43 -8.18 -12.38
C GLU A 125 -4.89 -8.87 -11.11
N ILE A 126 -3.76 -8.39 -10.57
CA ILE A 126 -3.08 -8.95 -9.39
C ILE A 126 -3.21 -8.04 -8.14
N GLY A 127 -4.16 -7.11 -8.16
CA GLY A 127 -4.43 -6.14 -7.09
C GLY A 127 -3.99 -4.73 -7.44
N LEU A 128 -3.61 -3.92 -6.44
CA LEU A 128 -3.14 -2.56 -6.70
C LEU A 128 -1.75 -2.55 -7.34
N GLY A 129 -1.58 -1.70 -8.34
CA GLY A 129 -0.34 -1.55 -9.09
C GLY A 129 -0.26 -0.20 -9.80
N PHE A 130 0.74 -0.06 -10.67
CA PHE A 130 0.82 1.06 -11.61
C PHE A 130 0.41 0.60 -13.00
N GLU A 131 -0.16 1.50 -13.80
CA GLU A 131 -0.28 1.26 -15.24
C GLU A 131 1.13 1.24 -15.85
N PRO A 132 1.57 0.16 -16.53
CA PRO A 132 2.97 -0.03 -16.87
C PRO A 132 3.60 1.07 -17.72
N ALA A 133 2.93 1.52 -18.80
CA ALA A 133 3.48 2.50 -19.72
C ALA A 133 3.59 3.88 -19.06
N SER A 134 2.52 4.29 -18.36
CA SER A 134 2.47 5.54 -17.60
C SER A 134 3.52 5.57 -16.50
N PHE A 135 3.79 4.43 -15.87
CA PHE A 135 4.84 4.34 -14.85
C PHE A 135 6.25 4.49 -15.46
N ALA A 136 6.52 3.82 -16.58
CA ALA A 136 7.79 3.95 -17.30
C ALA A 136 8.08 5.41 -17.67
N GLU A 137 7.09 6.12 -18.20
CA GLU A 137 7.20 7.55 -18.53
C GLU A 137 7.52 8.41 -17.29
N GLN A 138 6.93 8.08 -16.13
CA GLN A 138 7.22 8.77 -14.88
C GLN A 138 8.66 8.50 -14.40
N VAL A 139 9.14 7.26 -14.51
CA VAL A 139 10.53 6.92 -14.20
C VAL A 139 11.47 7.75 -15.06
N GLU A 140 11.30 7.76 -16.37
CA GLU A 140 12.13 8.55 -17.28
C GLU A 140 12.11 10.05 -16.94
N LYS A 141 10.92 10.59 -16.65
CA LYS A 141 10.75 11.99 -16.27
C LYS A 141 11.54 12.33 -15.01
N TRP A 142 11.42 11.51 -13.96
CA TRP A 142 12.10 11.75 -12.70
C TRP A 142 13.60 11.55 -12.82
N THR A 143 14.07 10.56 -13.58
CA THR A 143 15.49 10.36 -13.88
C THR A 143 16.13 11.62 -14.48
N LYS A 144 15.45 12.29 -15.42
CA LYS A 144 15.92 13.54 -16.03
C LYS A 144 15.99 14.72 -15.05
N ILE A 145 15.20 14.70 -13.97
CA ILE A 145 15.21 15.75 -12.95
C ILE A 145 16.39 15.59 -11.99
N PHE A 146 16.85 14.34 -11.78
CA PHE A 146 17.94 14.02 -10.86
C PHE A 146 19.31 13.81 -11.53
N ALA A 147 19.37 13.71 -12.87
CA ALA A 147 20.59 13.66 -13.66
C ALA A 147 21.28 15.02 -13.76
#